data_AF-A0A9D4K8X0-F1
#
_entry.id   AF-A0A9D4K8X0-F1
#
_cell.length_a   1.000
_cell.length_b   1.000
_cell.length_c   1.000
_cell.angle_alpha   90.00
_cell.angle_beta   90.00
_cell.angle_gamma   90.00
#
_symmetry.space_group_name_H-M   'P 1'
#
loop_
_entity.id
_entity.type
_entity.pdbx_description
1 polymer ?
#
loop_
_entity_poly.entity_id
_entity_poly.type
_entity_poly.pdbx_seq_one_letter_code
_entity_poly.pdbx_strand_id
1 'polypeptide(L)'
;MSNLSKNFFIVAAIDFGTSYSGYAFSTKDDFKLNPLKINCKTWTGGNLQSLKTSTCVLFDKEKKFQHFGFDAEDKYSELGDEQHDSYFFKGFKMELFNQLQLTRDFELKDISGKKMLAMDVFSACIKFLKEDLLQNIKTSLNWATETDIRWVLTVPAIWNDVAKQFMREAAVKAGIAEEKMIIALEPEAASFCCRHLPMSAMNDGASFVPFQPNSKYLVFDAGGGTVDIAVHQAVFGGGIKEIYAANGGDWGGTYVDKAFGRFLEEIYGVDVIDEFKKEQPSDYMDIFR
;
A
#
# COMPACT_ATOMS: atom_id res chain seq x y z
N MET A 1 27.86 15.91 -2.88
CA MET A 1 26.60 16.68 -2.92
C MET A 1 26.14 16.76 -4.38
N SER A 2 25.36 15.79 -4.85
CA SER A 2 24.85 15.77 -6.22
C SER A 2 23.51 16.50 -6.31
N ASN A 3 23.42 17.44 -7.25
CA ASN A 3 22.29 18.30 -7.59
C ASN A 3 20.90 17.64 -7.40
N LEU A 4 20.21 18.01 -6.31
CA LEU A 4 18.79 17.72 -6.09
C LEU A 4 17.84 18.71 -6.79
N SER A 5 18.36 19.66 -7.57
CA SER A 5 17.57 20.70 -8.26
C SER A 5 17.13 20.32 -9.67
N LYS A 6 16.54 19.14 -9.87
CA LYS A 6 15.62 18.97 -11.01
C LYS A 6 14.26 19.52 -10.55
N ASN A 7 13.82 20.62 -11.17
CA ASN A 7 12.50 21.20 -10.92
C ASN A 7 11.43 20.14 -11.24
N PHE A 8 10.78 19.61 -10.22
CA PHE A 8 9.53 18.86 -10.34
C PHE A 8 8.37 19.80 -10.02
N PHE A 9 7.23 19.59 -10.67
CA PHE A 9 6.02 20.37 -10.44
C PHE A 9 4.95 19.58 -9.69
N ILE A 10 5.06 18.24 -9.71
CA ILE A 10 4.10 17.30 -9.14
C ILE A 10 4.83 16.40 -8.14
N VAL A 11 4.18 16.11 -7.01
CA VAL A 11 4.54 15.00 -6.14
C VAL A 11 3.47 13.93 -6.29
N ALA A 12 3.90 12.72 -6.59
CA ALA A 12 3.05 11.54 -6.68
C ALA A 12 3.49 10.52 -5.62
N ALA A 13 2.54 9.99 -4.87
CA ALA A 13 2.79 9.01 -3.83
C ALA A 13 2.05 7.71 -4.15
N ILE A 14 2.77 6.59 -4.07
CA ILE A 14 2.20 5.25 -4.09
C ILE A 14 2.21 4.74 -2.65
N ASP A 15 1.03 4.37 -2.17
CA ASP A 15 0.87 3.62 -0.94
C ASP A 15 0.67 2.15 -1.31
N PHE A 16 1.73 1.36 -1.14
CA PHE A 16 1.75 -0.06 -1.45
C PHE A 16 1.45 -0.84 -0.17
N GLY A 17 0.17 -0.97 0.23
CA GLY A 17 -0.23 -1.61 1.48
C GLY A 17 -0.24 -3.14 1.41
N THR A 18 -0.46 -3.81 2.56
CA THR A 18 -0.57 -5.27 2.60
C THR A 18 -1.88 -5.77 1.98
N SER A 19 -3.00 -5.18 2.37
CA SER A 19 -4.32 -5.56 1.87
C SER A 19 -4.77 -4.67 0.73
N TYR A 20 -4.51 -3.37 0.79
CA TYR A 20 -4.95 -2.41 -0.22
C TYR A 20 -3.83 -1.45 -0.60
N SER A 21 -3.75 -1.15 -1.89
CA SER A 21 -2.77 -0.23 -2.46
C SER A 21 -3.48 0.87 -3.24
N GLY A 22 -2.88 2.04 -3.29
CA GLY A 22 -3.43 3.18 -4.01
C GLY A 22 -2.38 4.23 -4.27
N TYR A 23 -2.81 5.32 -4.88
CA TYR A 23 -1.92 6.45 -5.12
C TYR A 23 -2.65 7.78 -4.99
N ALA A 24 -1.85 8.82 -4.80
CA ALA A 24 -2.30 10.19 -4.77
C ALA A 24 -1.27 11.11 -5.45
N PHE A 25 -1.71 12.26 -5.94
CA PHE A 25 -0.80 13.29 -6.42
C PHE A 25 -1.32 14.71 -6.14
N SER A 26 -0.39 15.65 -6.03
CA SER A 26 -0.70 17.07 -5.94
C SER A 26 0.38 17.89 -6.65
N THR A 27 -0.03 19.01 -7.23
CA THR A 27 0.92 20.00 -7.78
C THR A 27 1.52 20.82 -6.63
N LYS A 28 2.73 21.35 -6.82
CA LYS A 28 3.33 22.26 -5.83
C LYS A 28 2.45 23.48 -5.55
N ASP A 29 1.76 23.98 -6.57
CA ASP A 29 0.93 25.16 -6.44
C ASP A 29 -0.40 24.85 -5.73
N ASP A 30 -1.03 23.71 -6.03
CA ASP A 30 -2.19 23.23 -5.27
C ASP A 30 -1.82 23.04 -3.80
N PHE A 31 -0.68 22.42 -3.49
CA PHE A 31 -0.24 22.24 -2.12
C PHE A 31 -0.03 23.57 -1.38
N LYS A 32 0.56 24.59 -2.03
CA LYS A 32 0.74 25.92 -1.44
C LYS A 32 -0.59 26.63 -1.16
N LEU A 33 -1.57 26.45 -2.04
CA LEU A 33 -2.89 27.07 -1.92
C LEU A 33 -3.77 26.34 -0.89
N ASN A 34 -3.79 25.01 -0.95
CA ASN A 34 -4.53 24.16 -0.05
C ASN A 34 -3.82 22.79 0.08
N PRO A 35 -3.08 22.54 1.18
CA PRO A 35 -2.38 21.27 1.41
C PRO A 35 -3.27 20.02 1.39
N LEU A 36 -4.59 20.18 1.60
CA LEU A 36 -5.56 19.09 1.55
C LEU A 36 -6.16 18.86 0.15
N LYS A 37 -5.78 19.67 -0.85
CA LYS A 37 -6.17 19.45 -2.24
C LYS A 37 -5.28 18.37 -2.86
N ILE A 38 -5.70 17.13 -2.64
CA ILE A 38 -5.01 15.92 -3.07
C ILE A 38 -5.89 15.21 -4.11
N ASN A 39 -5.30 14.84 -5.25
CA ASN A 39 -5.99 14.04 -6.26
C ASN A 39 -5.75 12.56 -5.96
N CYS A 40 -6.83 11.83 -5.71
CA CYS A 40 -6.82 10.38 -5.51
C CYS A 40 -7.69 9.72 -6.58
N LYS A 41 -7.37 8.49 -6.95
CA LYS A 41 -8.28 7.67 -7.77
C LYS A 41 -9.29 6.96 -6.88
N THR A 42 -10.55 6.99 -7.29
CA THR A 42 -11.57 6.08 -6.77
C THR A 42 -11.54 4.80 -7.59
N TRP A 43 -11.40 3.67 -6.90
CA TRP A 43 -11.44 2.32 -7.42
C TRP A 43 -12.79 1.70 -7.08
N THR A 44 -13.27 0.82 -7.96
CA THR A 44 -14.54 0.12 -7.83
C THR A 44 -14.28 -1.39 -7.83
N GLY A 45 -14.81 -2.10 -6.84
CA GLY A 45 -14.83 -3.56 -6.80
C GLY A 45 -16.24 -4.01 -6.40
N GLY A 46 -16.99 -4.59 -7.35
CA GLY A 46 -18.43 -4.80 -7.15
C GLY A 46 -19.16 -3.50 -6.76
N ASN A 47 -19.80 -3.49 -5.59
CA ASN A 47 -20.50 -2.33 -5.05
C ASN A 47 -19.63 -1.41 -4.16
N LEU A 48 -18.37 -1.79 -3.90
CA LEU A 48 -17.45 -1.03 -3.06
C LEU A 48 -16.79 0.09 -3.87
N GLN A 49 -16.83 1.32 -3.35
CA GLN A 49 -16.01 2.44 -3.81
C GLN A 49 -14.93 2.74 -2.76
N SER A 50 -13.67 2.79 -3.19
CA SER A 50 -12.54 2.99 -2.29
C SER A 50 -11.46 3.86 -2.93
N LEU A 51 -10.67 4.57 -2.12
CA LEU A 51 -9.48 5.30 -2.59
C LEU A 51 -8.27 4.38 -2.83
N LYS A 52 -8.43 3.09 -2.53
CA LYS A 52 -7.44 2.03 -2.76
C LYS A 52 -8.11 0.82 -3.41
N THR A 53 -7.32 0.02 -4.10
CA THR A 53 -7.72 -1.27 -4.65
C THR A 53 -7.00 -2.40 -3.92
N SER A 54 -7.48 -3.64 -4.03
CA SER A 54 -6.85 -4.80 -3.40
C SER A 54 -5.36 -4.92 -3.79
N THR A 55 -4.51 -5.41 -2.89
CA THR A 55 -3.10 -5.68 -3.20
C THR A 55 -2.96 -7.13 -3.63
N CYS A 56 -3.45 -7.39 -4.83
CA CYS A 56 -3.35 -8.68 -5.48
C CYS A 56 -3.06 -8.52 -6.97
N VAL A 57 -2.50 -9.55 -7.56
CA VAL A 57 -2.10 -9.54 -8.96
C VAL A 57 -2.30 -10.91 -9.59
N LEU A 58 -2.81 -10.90 -10.81
CA LEU A 58 -3.03 -12.07 -11.63
C LEU A 58 -2.03 -12.08 -12.79
N PHE A 59 -1.36 -13.21 -12.97
CA PHE A 59 -0.52 -13.51 -14.11
C PHE A 59 -1.06 -14.73 -14.87
N ASP A 60 -0.78 -14.81 -16.17
CA ASP A 60 -1.06 -16.00 -16.96
C ASP A 60 -0.05 -17.13 -16.67
N LYS A 61 -0.23 -18.28 -17.34
CA LYS A 61 0.65 -19.45 -17.24
C LYS A 61 2.10 -19.18 -17.65
N GLU A 62 2.33 -18.14 -18.46
CA GLU A 62 3.64 -17.68 -18.92
C GLU A 62 4.25 -16.63 -17.98
N LYS A 63 3.64 -16.39 -16.82
CA LYS A 63 4.04 -15.38 -15.82
C LYS A 63 3.98 -13.95 -16.35
N LYS A 64 3.11 -13.67 -17.32
CA LYS A 64 2.85 -12.31 -17.82
C LYS A 64 1.71 -11.68 -17.05
N PHE A 65 1.90 -10.43 -16.65
CA PHE A 65 0.92 -9.63 -15.93
C PHE A 65 -0.41 -9.56 -16.72
N GLN A 66 -1.53 -9.78 -16.04
CA GLN A 66 -2.87 -9.66 -16.61
C GLN A 66 -3.65 -8.54 -15.92
N HIS A 67 -3.87 -8.66 -14.60
CA HIS A 67 -4.74 -7.76 -13.83
C HIS A 67 -4.15 -7.46 -12.45
N PHE A 68 -4.53 -6.32 -11.88
CA PHE A 68 -4.17 -5.91 -10.51
C PHE A 68 -5.41 -5.44 -9.74
N GLY A 69 -5.41 -5.65 -8.42
CA GLY A 69 -6.45 -5.18 -7.51
C GLY A 69 -7.81 -5.83 -7.73
N PHE A 70 -8.90 -5.07 -7.53
CA PHE A 70 -10.26 -5.60 -7.64
C PHE A 70 -10.51 -6.33 -8.96
N ASP A 71 -10.00 -5.79 -10.08
CA ASP A 71 -10.07 -6.46 -11.38
C ASP A 71 -9.39 -7.83 -11.39
N ALA A 72 -8.29 -8.00 -10.64
CA ALA A 72 -7.62 -9.29 -10.52
C ALA A 72 -8.44 -10.29 -9.69
N GLU A 73 -9.12 -9.84 -8.63
CA GLU A 73 -10.03 -10.68 -7.84
C GLU A 73 -11.22 -11.14 -8.67
N ASP A 74 -11.85 -10.21 -9.40
CA ASP A 74 -13.00 -10.50 -10.25
C ASP A 74 -12.59 -11.48 -11.36
N LYS A 75 -11.49 -11.19 -12.06
CA LYS A 75 -10.99 -12.05 -13.14
C LYS A 75 -10.56 -13.41 -12.66
N TYR A 76 -9.88 -13.50 -11.52
CA TYR A 76 -9.50 -14.79 -10.97
C TYR A 76 -10.74 -15.63 -10.61
N SER A 77 -11.77 -15.01 -10.04
CA SER A 77 -13.04 -15.69 -9.70
C SER A 77 -13.78 -16.20 -10.94
N GLU A 78 -13.72 -15.47 -12.05
CA GLU A 78 -14.34 -15.84 -13.33
C GLU A 78 -13.64 -16.99 -14.07
N LEU A 79 -12.37 -17.31 -13.75
CA LEU A 79 -11.60 -18.33 -14.48
C LEU A 79 -12.09 -19.78 -14.26
N GLY A 80 -12.82 -20.07 -13.19
CA GLY A 80 -13.26 -21.44 -12.88
C GLY A 80 -12.10 -22.45 -12.88
N ASP A 81 -12.22 -23.51 -13.67
CA ASP A 81 -11.19 -24.56 -13.80
C ASP A 81 -9.84 -24.06 -14.36
N GLU A 82 -9.82 -22.95 -15.10
CA GLU A 82 -8.58 -22.37 -15.67
C GLU A 82 -7.71 -21.68 -14.62
N GLN A 83 -8.21 -21.50 -13.39
CA GLN A 83 -7.44 -20.94 -12.28
C GLN A 83 -6.12 -21.67 -12.06
N HIS A 84 -6.10 -23.00 -12.26
CA HIS A 84 -4.94 -23.86 -12.07
C HIS A 84 -3.74 -23.48 -12.95
N ASP A 85 -3.96 -22.85 -14.10
CA ASP A 85 -2.90 -22.43 -15.02
C ASP A 85 -2.39 -21.01 -14.71
N SER A 86 -3.18 -20.17 -14.03
CA SER A 86 -2.87 -18.77 -13.71
C SER A 86 -2.18 -18.55 -12.36
N TYR A 87 -1.32 -17.56 -12.21
CA TYR A 87 -0.68 -17.26 -10.92
C TYR A 87 -1.40 -16.10 -10.24
N PHE A 88 -2.00 -16.34 -9.08
CA PHE A 88 -2.72 -15.30 -8.32
C PHE A 88 -2.08 -15.06 -6.95
N PHE A 89 -1.48 -13.89 -6.79
CA PHE A 89 -0.83 -13.48 -5.55
C PHE A 89 -1.73 -12.51 -4.78
N LYS A 90 -2.01 -12.81 -3.51
CA LYS A 90 -2.74 -11.94 -2.56
C LYS A 90 -2.07 -12.02 -1.19
N GLY A 91 -1.98 -10.90 -0.48
CA GLY A 91 -1.37 -10.83 0.86
C GLY A 91 0.16 -11.03 0.90
N PHE A 92 0.83 -11.05 -0.25
CA PHE A 92 2.26 -11.37 -0.38
C PHE A 92 3.21 -10.30 0.18
N LYS A 93 2.74 -9.08 0.49
CA LYS A 93 3.59 -8.01 1.08
C LYS A 93 4.23 -8.46 2.40
N MET A 94 3.53 -9.29 3.19
CA MET A 94 4.02 -9.77 4.48
C MET A 94 5.19 -10.75 4.38
N GLU A 95 5.47 -11.33 3.21
CA GLU A 95 6.65 -12.17 2.99
C GLU A 95 7.97 -11.39 3.14
N LEU A 96 7.91 -10.05 3.10
CA LEU A 96 9.07 -9.19 3.37
C LEU A 96 9.25 -8.87 4.86
N PHE A 97 8.22 -9.07 5.69
CA PHE A 97 8.27 -8.71 7.12
C PHE A 97 9.26 -9.62 7.87
N ASN A 98 10.23 -9.01 8.56
CA ASN A 98 11.32 -9.71 9.27
C ASN A 98 12.12 -10.72 8.43
N GLN A 99 12.04 -10.63 7.09
CA GLN A 99 12.83 -11.49 6.21
C GLN A 99 14.28 -11.03 6.21
N LEU A 100 15.18 -11.91 6.67
CA LEU A 100 16.62 -11.63 6.75
C LEU A 100 17.36 -12.04 5.48
N GLN A 101 16.75 -12.88 4.64
CA GLN A 101 17.36 -13.42 3.41
C GLN A 101 16.53 -13.03 2.17
N LEU A 102 16.32 -11.74 1.95
CA LEU A 102 15.77 -11.22 0.69
C LEU A 102 16.88 -11.13 -0.37
N THR A 103 17.19 -12.27 -0.97
CA THR A 103 18.08 -12.33 -2.13
C THR A 103 17.30 -12.03 -3.42
N ARG A 104 18.02 -11.77 -4.53
CA ARG A 104 17.39 -11.42 -5.83
C ARG A 104 16.59 -12.57 -6.45
N ASP A 105 16.88 -13.80 -6.02
CA ASP A 105 16.21 -15.04 -6.39
C ASP A 105 15.10 -15.45 -5.39
N PHE A 106 14.76 -14.59 -4.41
CA PHE A 106 13.66 -14.86 -3.48
C PHE A 106 12.34 -15.04 -4.24
N GLU A 107 11.67 -16.17 -3.99
CA GLU A 107 10.41 -16.55 -4.64
C GLU A 107 9.23 -16.41 -3.66
N LEU A 108 8.13 -15.88 -4.17
CA LEU A 108 6.83 -15.91 -3.51
C LEU A 108 6.06 -17.15 -3.95
N LYS A 109 5.15 -17.60 -3.09
CA LYS A 109 4.10 -18.55 -3.46
C LYS A 109 2.80 -17.80 -3.71
N ASP A 110 2.12 -18.16 -4.78
CA ASP A 110 0.76 -17.75 -5.04
C ASP A 110 -0.22 -18.53 -4.14
N ILE A 111 -1.52 -18.23 -4.20
CA ILE A 111 -2.50 -18.89 -3.33
C ILE A 111 -2.64 -20.40 -3.58
N SER A 112 -2.18 -20.89 -4.73
CA SER A 112 -2.15 -22.33 -5.09
C SER A 112 -0.81 -23.00 -4.76
N GLY A 113 0.17 -22.23 -4.28
CA GLY A 113 1.51 -22.69 -3.96
C GLY A 113 2.53 -22.61 -5.11
N LYS A 114 2.15 -22.12 -6.29
CA LYS A 114 3.05 -21.93 -7.43
C LYS A 114 4.01 -20.78 -7.17
N LYS A 115 5.23 -20.87 -7.71
CA LYS A 115 6.32 -19.94 -7.40
C LYS A 115 6.65 -18.96 -8.52
N MET A 116 6.93 -17.73 -8.12
CA MET A 116 7.44 -16.66 -8.98
C MET A 116 8.41 -15.78 -8.20
N LEU A 117 9.38 -15.17 -8.89
CA LEU A 117 10.31 -14.23 -8.27
C LEU A 117 9.54 -13.07 -7.62
N ALA A 118 9.82 -12.82 -6.35
CA ALA A 118 9.20 -11.73 -5.61
C ALA A 118 9.40 -10.40 -6.34
N MET A 119 10.62 -10.16 -6.83
CA MET A 119 10.96 -8.94 -7.54
C MET A 119 10.10 -8.73 -8.80
N ASP A 120 9.70 -9.79 -9.51
CA ASP A 120 8.78 -9.68 -10.65
C ASP A 120 7.37 -9.31 -10.19
N VAL A 121 6.86 -9.97 -9.14
CA VAL A 121 5.52 -9.72 -8.59
C VAL A 121 5.38 -8.28 -8.09
N PHE A 122 6.28 -7.84 -7.20
CA PHE A 122 6.22 -6.48 -6.62
C PHE A 122 6.42 -5.39 -7.68
N SER A 123 7.38 -5.56 -8.60
CA SER A 123 7.62 -4.56 -9.65
C SER A 123 6.47 -4.47 -10.66
N ALA A 124 5.79 -5.58 -10.97
CA ALA A 124 4.59 -5.56 -11.82
C ALA A 124 3.46 -4.75 -11.18
N CYS A 125 3.21 -4.93 -9.88
CA CYS A 125 2.19 -4.18 -9.15
C CYS A 125 2.51 -2.68 -9.07
N ILE A 126 3.77 -2.33 -8.74
CA ILE A 126 4.20 -0.91 -8.72
C ILE A 126 4.12 -0.31 -10.12
N LYS A 127 4.49 -1.05 -11.16
CA LYS A 127 4.40 -0.61 -12.55
C LYS A 127 2.96 -0.32 -12.95
N PHE A 128 2.02 -1.19 -12.62
CA PHE A 128 0.59 -0.96 -12.85
C PHE A 128 0.12 0.34 -12.19
N LEU A 129 0.40 0.51 -10.88
CA LEU A 129 0.02 1.72 -10.14
C LEU A 129 0.64 2.99 -10.73
N LYS A 130 1.92 2.91 -11.14
CA LYS A 130 2.64 4.00 -11.81
C LYS A 130 1.98 4.37 -13.14
N GLU A 131 1.71 3.40 -14.00
CA GLU A 131 1.14 3.62 -15.34
C GLU A 131 -0.29 4.18 -15.25
N ASP A 132 -1.11 3.64 -14.34
CA ASP A 132 -2.46 4.15 -14.08
C ASP A 132 -2.45 5.58 -13.52
N LEU A 133 -1.54 5.87 -12.58
CA LEU A 133 -1.33 7.23 -12.06
C LEU A 133 -0.92 8.20 -13.17
N LEU A 134 0.01 7.81 -14.03
CA LEU A 134 0.44 8.64 -15.16
C LEU A 134 -0.72 8.93 -16.12
N GLN A 135 -1.59 7.95 -16.37
CA GLN A 135 -2.80 8.15 -17.18
C GLN A 135 -3.81 9.10 -16.50
N ASN A 136 -3.95 8.99 -15.18
CA ASN A 136 -4.79 9.90 -14.40
C ASN A 136 -4.25 11.34 -14.44
N ILE A 137 -2.95 11.54 -14.18
CA ILE A 137 -2.27 12.84 -14.31
C ILE A 137 -2.45 13.40 -15.71
N LYS A 138 -2.24 12.62 -16.77
CA LYS A 138 -2.38 13.10 -18.15
C LYS A 138 -3.80 13.58 -18.46
N THR A 139 -4.81 12.93 -17.86
CA THR A 139 -6.22 13.33 -17.99
C THR A 139 -6.50 14.64 -17.24
N SER A 140 -5.99 14.79 -16.02
CA SER A 140 -6.22 15.98 -15.19
C SER A 140 -5.33 17.18 -15.54
N LEU A 141 -4.11 16.92 -16.01
CA LEU A 141 -3.00 17.86 -16.23
C LEU A 141 -2.30 17.52 -17.56
N ASN A 142 -2.93 17.88 -18.67
CA ASN A 142 -2.49 17.51 -20.03
C ASN A 142 -1.07 18.00 -20.42
N TRP A 143 -0.52 18.98 -19.71
CA TRP A 143 0.83 19.51 -19.91
C TRP A 143 1.91 18.69 -19.19
N ALA A 144 1.54 17.90 -18.19
CA ALA A 144 2.48 17.23 -17.31
C ALA A 144 3.08 16.00 -17.99
N THR A 145 4.38 15.82 -17.81
CA THR A 145 5.11 14.63 -18.22
C THR A 145 5.61 13.87 -16.99
N GLU A 146 5.98 12.60 -17.17
CA GLU A 146 6.66 11.85 -16.09
C GLU A 146 7.90 12.59 -15.58
N THR A 147 8.53 13.43 -16.41
CA THR A 147 9.73 14.14 -15.99
C THR A 147 9.49 15.19 -14.91
N ASP A 148 8.25 15.68 -14.79
CA ASP A 148 7.80 16.70 -13.85
C ASP A 148 7.43 16.13 -12.47
N ILE A 149 7.52 14.81 -12.30
CA ILE A 149 7.05 14.09 -11.10
C ILE A 149 8.22 13.74 -10.17
N ARG A 150 8.03 14.02 -8.88
CA ARG A 150 8.76 13.43 -7.76
C ARG A 150 7.94 12.29 -7.19
N TRP A 151 8.49 11.09 -7.15
CA TRP A 151 7.81 9.89 -6.67
C TRP A 151 8.10 9.65 -5.19
N VAL A 152 7.08 9.25 -4.45
CA VAL A 152 7.16 8.79 -3.07
C VAL A 152 6.58 7.39 -3.02
N LEU A 153 7.30 6.45 -2.43
CA LEU A 153 6.79 5.11 -2.12
C LEU A 153 6.79 4.95 -0.61
N THR A 154 5.63 4.66 -0.03
CA THR A 154 5.53 4.45 1.42
C THR A 154 5.89 3.02 1.80
N VAL A 155 6.51 2.86 2.97
CA VAL A 155 6.84 1.56 3.56
C VAL A 155 6.60 1.60 5.08
N PRO A 156 6.31 0.45 5.71
CA PRO A 156 6.14 0.39 7.16
C PRO A 156 7.42 0.78 7.89
N ALA A 157 7.28 1.46 9.03
CA ALA A 157 8.44 1.92 9.79
C ALA A 157 9.18 0.74 10.45
N ILE A 158 8.43 -0.28 10.89
CA ILE A 158 8.95 -1.47 11.58
C ILE A 158 9.71 -2.44 10.66
N TRP A 159 9.74 -2.19 9.34
CA TRP A 159 10.49 -3.01 8.40
C TRP A 159 12.00 -2.79 8.52
N ASN A 160 12.77 -3.86 8.30
CA ASN A 160 14.22 -3.77 8.25
C ASN A 160 14.71 -3.05 6.96
N ASP A 161 15.98 -2.62 6.96
CA ASP A 161 16.55 -1.89 5.82
C ASP A 161 16.61 -2.75 4.54
N VAL A 162 16.71 -4.07 4.67
CA VAL A 162 16.73 -5.00 3.53
C VAL A 162 15.39 -4.97 2.80
N ALA A 163 14.26 -5.02 3.52
CA ALA A 163 12.92 -4.94 2.94
C ALA A 163 12.63 -3.55 2.33
N LYS A 164 13.10 -2.48 2.99
CA LYS A 164 13.01 -1.10 2.46
C LYS A 164 13.81 -0.96 1.16
N GLN A 165 15.01 -1.54 1.10
CA GLN A 165 15.84 -1.58 -0.11
C GLN A 165 15.21 -2.44 -1.21
N PHE A 166 14.60 -3.57 -0.87
CA PHE A 166 13.87 -4.40 -1.82
C PHE A 166 12.73 -3.61 -2.50
N MET A 167 11.93 -2.87 -1.73
CA MET A 167 10.86 -2.03 -2.29
C MET A 167 11.40 -0.93 -3.22
N ARG A 168 12.55 -0.34 -2.87
CA ARG A 168 13.26 0.61 -3.73
C ARG A 168 13.66 -0.03 -5.06
N GLU A 169 14.26 -1.22 -5.03
CA GLU A 169 14.66 -1.94 -6.25
C GLU A 169 13.45 -2.36 -7.11
N ALA A 170 12.35 -2.79 -6.48
CA ALA A 170 11.11 -3.11 -7.17
C ALA A 170 10.53 -1.90 -7.90
N ALA A 171 10.56 -0.72 -7.29
CA ALA A 171 10.13 0.52 -7.92
C ALA A 171 11.04 0.97 -9.08
N VAL A 172 12.36 0.79 -8.93
CA VAL A 172 13.31 1.04 -10.03
C VAL A 172 13.05 0.10 -11.21
N LYS A 173 12.82 -1.19 -10.94
CA LYS A 173 12.45 -2.18 -11.96
C LYS A 173 11.10 -1.88 -12.62
N ALA A 174 10.16 -1.28 -11.89
CA ALA A 174 8.90 -0.75 -12.42
C ALA A 174 9.08 0.50 -13.30
N GLY A 175 10.32 0.97 -13.48
CA GLY A 175 10.66 2.11 -14.33
C GLY A 175 10.55 3.46 -13.63
N ILE A 176 10.51 3.52 -12.30
CA ILE A 176 10.62 4.78 -11.56
C ILE A 176 12.11 5.12 -11.42
N ALA A 177 12.52 6.27 -11.96
CA ALA A 177 13.92 6.70 -11.91
C ALA A 177 14.37 6.92 -10.45
N GLU A 178 15.49 6.28 -10.05
CA GLU A 178 15.96 6.27 -8.67
C GLU A 178 16.19 7.69 -8.12
N GLU A 179 16.76 8.60 -8.93
CA GLU A 179 17.02 9.99 -8.51
C GLU A 179 15.76 10.82 -8.30
N LYS A 180 14.60 10.32 -8.77
CA LYS A 180 13.28 10.94 -8.63
C LYS A 180 12.42 10.29 -7.56
N MET A 181 12.92 9.28 -6.86
CA MET A 181 12.15 8.56 -5.86
C MET A 181 12.61 8.90 -4.44
N ILE A 182 11.65 8.87 -3.51
CA ILE A 182 11.87 8.93 -2.08
C ILE A 182 11.12 7.76 -1.45
N ILE A 183 11.76 7.04 -0.53
CA ILE A 183 11.07 6.14 0.39
C ILE A 183 10.63 6.98 1.59
N ALA A 184 9.34 6.95 1.91
CA ALA A 184 8.80 7.61 3.10
C ALA A 184 8.27 6.54 4.07
N LEU A 185 8.45 6.74 5.37
CA LEU A 185 7.83 5.86 6.35
C LEU A 185 6.34 6.21 6.46
N GLU A 186 5.48 5.19 6.46
CA GLU A 186 4.03 5.33 6.63
C GLU A 186 3.63 6.25 7.81
N PRO A 187 4.19 6.12 9.04
CA PRO A 187 3.81 7.01 10.14
C PRO A 187 4.30 8.46 9.98
N GLU A 188 5.38 8.71 9.24
CA GLU A 188 5.83 10.06 8.91
C GLU A 188 4.84 10.72 7.95
N ALA A 189 4.45 10.00 6.88
CA ALA A 189 3.46 10.46 5.91
C ALA A 189 2.11 10.76 6.59
N ALA A 190 1.65 9.88 7.49
CA ALA A 190 0.45 10.10 8.29
C ALA A 190 0.57 11.36 9.16
N SER A 191 1.71 11.56 9.83
CA SER A 191 1.95 12.76 10.64
C SER A 191 1.86 14.06 9.85
N PHE A 192 2.46 14.09 8.66
CA PHE A 192 2.41 15.28 7.79
C PHE A 192 0.98 15.54 7.31
N CYS A 193 0.22 14.51 6.95
CA CYS A 193 -1.18 14.64 6.56
C CYS A 193 -2.04 15.19 7.71
N CYS A 194 -1.98 14.55 8.88
CA CYS A 194 -2.80 14.90 10.04
C CYS A 194 -2.57 16.34 10.53
N ARG A 195 -1.38 16.91 10.33
CA ARG A 195 -1.10 18.31 10.67
C ARG A 195 -1.99 19.30 9.91
N HIS A 196 -2.38 18.97 8.68
CA HIS A 196 -3.19 19.85 7.85
C HIS A 196 -4.69 19.66 8.07
N LEU A 197 -5.12 18.61 8.76
CA LEU A 197 -6.53 18.34 9.02
C LEU A 197 -7.10 19.35 10.03
N PRO A 198 -8.33 19.87 9.78
CA PRO A 198 -9.00 20.71 10.75
C PRO A 198 -9.39 19.87 11.96
N MET A 199 -8.69 20.07 13.08
CA MET A 199 -9.05 19.45 14.35
C MET A 199 -10.04 20.37 15.06
N SER A 200 -11.34 20.09 14.91
CA SER A 200 -12.34 20.60 15.84
C SER A 200 -12.06 19.93 17.19
N ALA A 201 -11.54 20.68 18.15
CA ALA A 201 -11.29 20.17 19.49
C ALA A 201 -12.58 19.54 20.04
N MET A 202 -12.58 18.22 20.23
CA MET A 202 -13.54 17.58 21.11
C MET A 202 -13.15 17.96 22.56
N ASN A 203 -14.02 18.80 23.15
CA ASN A 203 -14.30 19.05 24.57
C ASN A 203 -13.59 20.16 25.40
N ASP A 204 -14.47 20.82 26.17
CA ASP A 204 -14.32 21.32 27.55
C ASP A 204 -13.26 22.39 27.84
N GLY A 205 -13.30 23.49 27.07
CA GLY A 205 -12.78 24.79 27.53
C GLY A 205 -11.26 24.97 27.48
N ALA A 206 -10.49 23.97 27.02
CA ALA A 206 -9.08 24.11 26.72
C ALA A 206 -8.82 24.01 25.20
N SER A 207 -8.23 25.05 24.60
CA SER A 207 -7.83 25.00 23.20
C SER A 207 -6.59 24.11 23.03
N PHE A 208 -6.77 22.82 22.75
CA PHE A 208 -5.68 21.97 22.31
C PHE A 208 -5.31 22.32 20.86
N VAL A 209 -4.12 22.89 20.66
CA VAL A 209 -3.57 23.09 19.32
C VAL A 209 -2.58 21.95 19.05
N PRO A 210 -2.95 20.95 18.23
CA PRO A 210 -2.09 19.82 17.93
C PRO A 210 -0.85 20.28 17.14
N PHE A 211 0.21 19.48 17.16
CA PHE A 211 1.44 19.68 16.38
C PHE A 211 2.22 20.99 16.63
N GLN A 212 2.00 21.68 17.76
CA GLN A 212 2.88 22.76 18.21
C GLN A 212 4.31 22.24 18.49
N PRO A 213 5.36 23.06 18.32
CA PRO A 213 6.72 22.65 18.66
C PRO A 213 6.80 22.07 20.07
N ASN A 214 7.47 20.93 20.20
CA ASN A 214 7.57 20.08 21.40
C ASN A 214 6.33 19.27 21.78
N SER A 215 5.20 19.41 21.08
CA SER A 215 4.08 18.49 21.23
C SER A 215 4.49 17.09 20.81
N LYS A 216 4.21 16.12 21.68
CA LYS A 216 4.46 14.70 21.44
C LYS A 216 3.13 14.02 21.15
N TYR A 217 3.14 13.12 20.19
CA TYR A 217 1.95 12.38 19.78
C TYR A 217 2.32 11.00 19.28
N LEU A 218 1.35 10.11 19.33
CA LEU A 218 1.43 8.75 18.83
C LEU A 218 0.79 8.70 17.45
N VAL A 219 1.48 8.08 16.50
CA VAL A 219 0.84 7.55 15.30
C VAL A 219 0.61 6.06 15.55
N PHE A 220 -0.64 5.65 15.46
CA PHE A 220 -1.08 4.27 15.60
C PHE A 220 -1.72 3.86 14.27
N ASP A 221 -0.96 3.15 13.44
CA ASP A 221 -1.39 2.68 12.13
C ASP A 221 -1.73 1.20 12.22
N ALA A 222 -3.03 0.88 12.22
CA ALA A 222 -3.53 -0.48 12.25
C ALA A 222 -4.02 -0.87 10.85
N GLY A 223 -3.08 -1.35 10.03
CA GLY A 223 -3.33 -1.78 8.67
C GLY A 223 -3.82 -3.23 8.58
N GLY A 224 -3.87 -3.74 7.35
CA GLY A 224 -4.27 -5.13 7.09
C GLY A 224 -3.23 -6.17 7.51
N GLY A 225 -1.95 -5.86 7.35
CA GLY A 225 -0.85 -6.78 7.69
C GLY A 225 -0.16 -6.48 9.02
N THR A 226 0.01 -5.20 9.33
CA THR A 226 0.80 -4.76 10.48
C THR A 226 0.01 -3.79 11.34
N VAL A 227 0.42 -3.70 12.60
CA VAL A 227 0.14 -2.55 13.46
C VAL A 227 1.48 -1.86 13.71
N ASP A 228 1.62 -0.64 13.23
CA ASP A 228 2.81 0.20 13.36
C ASP A 228 2.54 1.33 14.38
N ILE A 229 3.46 1.49 15.32
CA ILE A 229 3.38 2.45 16.42
C ILE A 229 4.63 3.32 16.39
N ALA A 230 4.46 4.62 16.15
CA ALA A 230 5.54 5.59 16.15
C ALA A 230 5.23 6.75 17.10
N VAL A 231 6.23 7.17 17.87
CA VAL A 231 6.11 8.33 18.76
C VAL A 231 6.89 9.48 18.16
N HIS A 232 6.18 10.52 17.76
CA HIS A 232 6.75 11.70 17.14
C HIS A 232 6.67 12.93 18.04
N GLN A 233 7.67 13.80 17.92
CA GLN A 233 7.66 15.15 18.46
C GLN A 233 7.65 16.14 17.30
N ALA A 234 6.70 17.07 17.30
CA ALA A 234 6.74 18.19 16.38
C ALA A 234 7.93 19.10 16.72
N VAL A 235 8.70 19.52 15.72
CA VAL A 235 9.81 20.45 15.89
C VAL A 235 9.54 21.77 15.18
N PHE A 236 10.31 22.81 15.52
CA PHE A 236 10.20 24.12 14.88
C PHE A 236 10.36 24.01 13.35
N GLY A 237 9.61 24.82 12.60
CA GLY A 237 9.63 24.80 11.14
C GLY A 237 8.85 23.66 10.50
N GLY A 238 8.05 22.91 11.26
CA GLY A 238 7.19 21.85 10.72
C GLY A 238 7.91 20.52 10.49
N GLY A 239 9.12 20.33 10.98
CA GLY A 239 9.72 19.01 11.03
C GLY A 239 9.01 18.09 12.04
N ILE A 240 9.38 16.82 12.02
CA ILE A 240 9.06 15.84 13.06
C ILE A 240 10.35 15.14 13.50
N LYS A 241 10.39 14.72 14.76
CA LYS A 241 11.47 13.92 15.33
C LYS A 241 10.89 12.64 15.92
N GLU A 242 11.40 11.50 15.51
CA GLU A 242 11.12 10.22 16.18
C GLU A 242 11.75 10.21 17.58
N ILE A 243 10.94 9.93 18.60
CA ILE A 243 11.37 9.93 20.01
C ILE A 243 11.84 8.53 20.42
N TYR A 244 11.16 7.50 19.92
CA TYR A 244 11.46 6.10 20.16
C TYR A 244 11.40 5.35 18.83
N ALA A 245 12.26 4.36 18.67
CA ALA A 245 12.21 3.46 17.52
C ALA A 245 10.78 2.95 17.32
N ALA A 246 10.30 3.01 16.07
CA ALA A 246 9.00 2.47 15.72
C ALA A 246 8.87 1.01 16.19
N ASN A 247 7.72 0.67 16.75
CA ASN A 247 7.40 -0.65 17.27
C ASN A 247 6.10 -1.14 16.65
N GLY A 248 5.86 -2.44 16.68
CA GLY A 248 4.71 -3.04 16.02
C GLY A 248 4.87 -4.53 15.82
N GLY A 249 3.93 -5.10 15.08
CA GLY A 249 3.93 -6.50 14.75
C GLY A 249 3.00 -6.80 13.60
N ASP A 250 2.92 -8.08 13.24
CA ASP A 250 2.03 -8.62 12.21
C ASP A 250 0.56 -8.69 12.68
N TRP A 251 0.11 -7.77 13.55
CA TRP A 251 -1.20 -7.82 14.21
C TRP A 251 -2.33 -7.16 13.43
N GLY A 252 -2.19 -7.07 12.11
CA GLY A 252 -3.16 -6.38 11.25
C GLY A 252 -4.49 -7.13 11.09
N GLY A 253 -5.39 -6.52 10.30
CA GLY A 253 -6.73 -7.06 9.99
C GLY A 253 -6.75 -8.53 9.50
N THR A 254 -5.69 -9.01 8.86
CA THR A 254 -5.57 -10.42 8.44
C THR A 254 -5.68 -11.42 9.59
N TYR A 255 -5.36 -11.04 10.83
CA TYR A 255 -5.60 -11.89 12.01
C TYR A 255 -7.07 -11.90 12.43
N VAL A 256 -7.79 -10.80 12.21
CA VAL A 256 -9.24 -10.72 12.39
C VAL A 256 -9.92 -11.63 11.38
N ASP A 257 -9.51 -11.58 10.11
CA ASP A 257 -10.02 -12.45 9.04
C ASP A 257 -9.81 -13.93 9.38
N LYS A 258 -8.62 -14.31 9.86
CA LYS A 258 -8.33 -15.68 10.32
C LYS A 258 -9.23 -16.11 11.48
N ALA A 259 -9.47 -15.22 12.45
CA ALA A 259 -10.36 -15.52 13.57
C ALA A 259 -11.82 -15.69 13.11
N PHE A 260 -12.27 -14.86 12.17
CA PHE A 260 -13.58 -14.99 11.56
C PHE A 260 -13.72 -16.30 10.76
N GLY A 261 -12.69 -16.69 10.00
CA GLY A 261 -12.66 -17.99 9.32
C GLY A 261 -12.80 -19.17 10.28
N ARG A 262 -12.08 -19.16 11.41
CA ARG A 262 -12.23 -20.18 12.46
C ARG A 262 -13.63 -20.20 13.08
N PHE A 263 -14.24 -19.03 13.27
CA PHE A 263 -15.61 -18.94 13.76
C PHE A 263 -16.62 -19.57 12.79
N LEU A 264 -16.43 -19.40 11.48
CA LEU A 264 -17.25 -20.09 10.48
C LEU A 264 -17.03 -21.62 10.53
N GLU A 265 -15.79 -22.07 10.69
CA GLU A 265 -15.46 -23.50 10.88
C GLU A 265 -16.08 -24.07 12.16
N GLU A 266 -16.16 -23.30 13.24
CA GLU A 266 -16.83 -23.69 14.50
C GLU A 266 -18.36 -23.84 14.34
N ILE A 267 -18.98 -22.99 13.51
CA ILE A 267 -20.44 -23.03 13.27
C ILE A 267 -20.81 -24.16 12.31
N TYR A 268 -20.11 -24.27 11.18
CA TYR A 268 -20.52 -25.12 10.05
C TYR A 268 -19.73 -26.43 9.97
N GLY A 269 -18.60 -26.54 10.66
CA GLY A 269 -17.67 -27.65 10.55
C GLY A 269 -16.59 -27.42 9.49
N VAL A 270 -15.38 -27.90 9.76
CA VAL A 270 -14.21 -27.74 8.89
C VAL A 270 -14.46 -28.33 7.51
N ASP A 271 -15.04 -29.54 7.44
CA ASP A 271 -15.30 -30.22 6.17
C ASP A 271 -16.23 -29.42 5.25
N VAL A 272 -17.25 -28.75 5.81
CA VAL A 272 -18.20 -27.92 5.06
C VAL A 272 -17.52 -26.67 4.53
N ILE A 273 -16.70 -26.01 5.35
CA ILE A 273 -15.96 -24.82 4.92
C ILE A 273 -14.91 -25.17 3.87
N ASP A 274 -14.23 -26.32 3.98
CA ASP A 274 -13.26 -26.78 2.99
C ASP A 274 -13.91 -27.21 1.67
N GLU A 275 -15.07 -27.87 1.71
CA GLU A 275 -15.89 -28.12 0.53
C GLU A 275 -16.34 -26.81 -0.12
N PHE A 276 -16.80 -25.83 0.67
CA PHE A 276 -17.21 -24.52 0.15
C PHE A 276 -16.05 -23.75 -0.51
N LYS A 277 -14.85 -23.74 0.09
CA LYS A 277 -13.64 -23.17 -0.53
C LYS A 277 -13.32 -23.79 -1.88
N LYS A 278 -13.54 -25.10 -2.02
CA LYS A 278 -13.20 -25.88 -3.22
C LYS A 278 -14.26 -25.73 -4.32
N GLU A 279 -15.53 -25.85 -3.96
CA GLU A 279 -16.64 -25.88 -4.91
C GLU A 279 -17.16 -24.48 -5.25
N GLN A 280 -16.99 -23.50 -4.36
CA GLN A 280 -17.40 -22.09 -4.54
C GLN A 280 -16.28 -21.10 -4.15
N PRO A 281 -15.09 -21.18 -4.80
CA PRO A 281 -13.94 -20.33 -4.44
C PRO A 281 -14.23 -18.82 -4.60
N SER A 282 -15.08 -18.44 -5.57
CA SER A 282 -15.52 -17.05 -5.75
C SER A 282 -16.29 -16.54 -4.54
N ASP A 283 -17.34 -17.25 -4.13
CA ASP A 283 -18.17 -16.86 -3.00
C ASP A 283 -17.36 -16.87 -1.70
N TYR A 284 -16.43 -17.81 -1.54
CA TYR A 284 -15.53 -17.83 -0.40
C TYR A 284 -14.62 -16.60 -0.35
N MET A 285 -14.08 -16.15 -1.49
CA MET A 285 -13.27 -14.93 -1.53
C MET A 285 -14.09 -13.68 -1.19
N ASP A 286 -15.35 -13.62 -1.61
CA ASP A 286 -16.24 -12.48 -1.35
C ASP A 286 -16.58 -12.32 0.15
N ILE A 287 -16.53 -13.39 0.94
CA ILE A 287 -16.70 -13.32 2.41
C ILE A 287 -15.63 -12.44 3.06
N PHE A 288 -14.42 -12.38 2.49
CA PHE A 288 -13.27 -11.68 3.04
C PHE A 288 -12.88 -10.43 2.25
N ARG A 289 -13.83 -9.86 1.48
CA ARG A 289 -13.61 -8.74 0.58
C ARG A 289 -13.94 -7.37 1.20
#